data_AF-X1D343-F1
#
_entry.id   AF-X1D343-F1
#
_cell.length_a   1.000
_cell.length_b   1.000
_cell.length_c   1.000
_cell.angle_alpha   90.00
_cell.angle_beta   90.00
_cell.angle_gamma   90.00
#
_symmetry.space_group_name_H-M   'P 1'
#
loop_
_entity.id
_entity.type
_entity.pdbx_description
1 polymer ?
#
loop_
_entity_poly.entity_id
_entity_poly.type
_entity_poly.pdbx_seq_one_letter_code
_entity_poly.pdbx_strand_id
1 'polypeptide(L)'
;LILKINENKINKEYLALCINSIIGKLQIKRDGGGSAITYWRPEQIKNLQVPILYKKIQQEISSLIEQSHETKQRARELWEEAKRKVEKAIENEIRK
;
A
#
# COMPACT_ATOMS: atom_id res chain seq x y z
N LEU A 1 -14.31 14.51 4.43
CA LEU A 1 -14.79 14.14 3.08
C LEU A 1 -14.58 12.64 2.91
N ILE A 2 -15.63 11.86 2.61
CA ILE A 2 -15.51 10.42 2.34
C ILE A 2 -15.73 10.21 0.84
N LEU A 3 -14.74 9.64 0.14
CA LEU A 3 -14.86 9.32 -1.28
C LEU A 3 -15.54 7.96 -1.44
N LYS A 4 -16.67 7.91 -2.15
CA LYS A 4 -17.36 6.66 -2.47
C LYS A 4 -16.81 6.10 -3.78
N ILE A 5 -16.38 4.84 -3.75
CA ILE A 5 -15.87 4.12 -4.92
C ILE A 5 -16.99 3.27 -5.50
N ASN A 6 -17.09 3.20 -6.83
CA ASN A 6 -18.02 2.30 -7.50
C ASN A 6 -17.38 0.91 -7.66
N GLU A 7 -17.66 0.03 -6.70
CA GLU A 7 -17.13 -1.34 -6.63
C GLU A 7 -17.54 -2.22 -7.83
N ASN A 8 -18.60 -1.85 -8.56
CA ASN A 8 -18.99 -2.56 -9.76
C ASN A 8 -18.05 -2.32 -10.95
N LYS A 9 -17.29 -1.21 -10.92
CA LYS A 9 -16.38 -0.79 -12.00
C LYS A 9 -14.92 -1.01 -11.66
N ILE A 10 -14.54 -0.80 -10.40
CA ILE A 10 -13.15 -0.90 -9.97
C ILE A 10 -13.03 -1.54 -8.59
N ASN A 11 -12.12 -2.49 -8.47
CA ASN A 11 -11.75 -3.10 -7.20
C ASN A 11 -10.94 -2.10 -6.34
N LYS A 12 -11.14 -2.14 -5.01
CA LYS A 12 -10.55 -1.19 -4.06
C LYS A 12 -9.04 -1.38 -3.93
N GLU A 13 -8.58 -2.62 -3.84
CA GLU A 13 -7.18 -3.01 -3.70
C GLU A 13 -6.40 -2.61 -4.96
N TYR A 14 -6.99 -2.86 -6.13
CA TYR A 14 -6.44 -2.42 -7.41
C TYR A 14 -6.35 -0.89 -7.52
N LEU A 15 -7.39 -0.16 -7.10
CA LEU A 15 -7.36 1.31 -7.08
C LEU A 15 -6.29 1.84 -6.12
N ALA A 16 -6.17 1.25 -4.93
CA ALA A 16 -5.14 1.61 -3.97
C ALA A 16 -3.74 1.39 -4.54
N LEU A 17 -3.51 0.27 -5.25
CA LEU A 17 -2.26 0.04 -5.97
C LEU A 17 -2.00 1.11 -7.02
N CYS A 18 -3.00 1.45 -7.85
CA CYS A 18 -2.84 2.45 -8.91
C CYS A 18 -2.46 3.82 -8.35
N ILE A 19 -3.09 4.24 -7.25
CA ILE A 19 -2.79 5.51 -6.57
C ILE A 19 -1.37 5.49 -5.99
N ASN A 20 -0.97 4.38 -5.36
CA ASN A 20 0.34 4.23 -4.72
C ASN A 20 1.48 3.89 -5.68
N SER A 21 1.15 3.56 -6.93
CA SER A 21 2.10 3.29 -8.00
C SER A 21 2.93 4.53 -8.34
N ILE A 22 4.00 4.33 -9.10
CA ILE A 22 4.84 5.42 -9.60
C ILE A 22 3.99 6.41 -10.41
N ILE A 23 3.11 5.91 -11.27
CA ILE A 23 2.25 6.74 -12.14
C ILE A 23 1.28 7.57 -11.29
N GLY A 24 0.62 6.95 -10.30
CA GLY A 24 -0.29 7.66 -9.39
C GLY A 24 0.43 8.76 -8.62
N LYS A 25 1.60 8.45 -8.04
CA LYS A 25 2.44 9.43 -7.33
C LYS A 25 2.93 10.57 -8.23
N LEU A 26 3.27 10.29 -9.49
CA LEU A 26 3.67 11.31 -10.45
C LEU A 26 2.51 12.26 -10.77
N GLN A 27 1.29 11.74 -10.94
CA GLN A 27 0.10 12.56 -11.13
C GLN A 27 -0.16 13.46 -9.91
N ILE A 28 -0.09 12.90 -8.69
CA ILE A 28 -0.24 13.65 -7.44
C ILE A 28 0.80 14.77 -7.33
N LYS A 29 2.07 14.48 -7.64
CA LYS A 29 3.16 15.47 -7.61
C LYS A 29 2.95 16.59 -8.64
N ARG A 30 2.52 16.24 -9.85
CA ARG A 30 2.20 17.21 -10.91
C ARG A 30 1.07 18.13 -10.47
N ASP A 31 0.00 17.57 -9.91
CA ASP A 31 -1.18 18.32 -9.50
C ASP A 31 -0.92 19.16 -8.23
N GLY A 32 0.07 18.77 -7.42
CA GLY A 32 0.52 19.48 -6.21
C GLY A 32 1.40 20.70 -6.45
N GLY A 33 1.68 21.07 -7.70
CA GLY A 33 2.20 22.39 -8.08
C GLY A 33 3.53 22.80 -7.44
N GLY A 34 4.55 21.93 -7.47
CA GLY A 34 5.95 22.26 -7.11
C GLY A 34 6.21 22.73 -5.68
N SER A 35 5.17 22.80 -4.85
CA SER A 35 5.25 23.26 -3.47
C SER A 35 5.84 22.15 -2.60
N ALA A 36 6.67 22.51 -1.61
CA ALA A 36 7.29 21.56 -0.67
C ALA A 36 6.24 20.75 0.12
N ILE A 37 5.01 21.26 0.22
CA ILE A 37 3.86 20.58 0.83
C ILE A 37 2.80 20.39 -0.26
N THR A 38 2.63 19.15 -0.71
CA THR A 38 1.64 18.78 -1.73
C THR A 38 0.25 18.68 -1.10
N TYR A 39 -0.56 19.74 -1.17
CA TYR A 39 -1.98 19.68 -0.82
C TYR A 39 -2.79 19.12 -1.99
N TRP A 40 -3.22 17.87 -1.87
CA TRP A 40 -4.07 17.23 -2.89
C TRP A 40 -5.54 17.56 -2.64
N ARG A 41 -6.10 18.47 -3.44
CA ARG A 41 -7.50 18.90 -3.28
C ARG A 41 -8.47 17.80 -3.74
N PRO A 42 -9.65 17.68 -3.13
CA PRO A 42 -10.68 16.70 -3.54
C PRO A 42 -11.04 16.75 -5.03
N GLU A 43 -11.03 17.95 -5.63
CA GLU A 43 -11.28 18.16 -7.05
C GLU A 43 -10.19 17.52 -7.92
N GLN A 44 -8.93 17.58 -7.48
CA GLN A 44 -7.80 16.98 -8.15
C GLN A 44 -7.80 15.46 -8.00
N ILE A 45 -8.25 14.93 -6.85
CA ILE A 45 -8.43 13.48 -6.65
C ILE A 45 -9.43 12.91 -7.66
N LYS A 46 -10.53 13.64 -7.94
CA LYS A 46 -11.52 13.22 -8.93
C LYS A 46 -10.97 13.21 -10.37
N ASN A 47 -9.95 14.01 -10.64
CA ASN A 47 -9.31 14.11 -11.96
C ASN A 47 -8.18 13.09 -12.15
N LEU A 48 -7.85 12.28 -11.13
CA LEU A 48 -6.81 11.26 -11.23
C LEU A 48 -7.15 10.26 -12.34
N GLN A 49 -6.22 10.10 -13.28
CA GLN A 49 -6.37 9.15 -14.37
C GLN A 49 -5.97 7.77 -13.86
N VAL A 50 -6.96 6.87 -13.79
CA VAL A 50 -6.75 5.47 -13.40
C VAL A 50 -7.19 4.56 -14.55
N PRO A 51 -6.33 3.64 -15.04
CA PRO A 51 -6.71 2.71 -16.08
C PRO A 51 -7.72 1.69 -15.54
N ILE A 52 -8.90 1.62 -16.17
CA ILE A 52 -9.94 0.65 -15.83
C ILE A 52 -9.69 -0.61 -16.66
N LEU A 53 -9.15 -1.64 -16.02
CA LEU A 53 -8.90 -2.94 -16.64
C LEU A 53 -10.12 -3.85 -16.57
N TYR A 54 -10.11 -4.96 -17.29
CA TYR A 54 -11.13 -6.00 -17.16
C TYR A 54 -11.17 -6.57 -15.74
N LYS A 55 -12.37 -6.89 -15.23
CA LYS A 55 -12.57 -7.38 -13.86
C LYS A 55 -11.67 -8.56 -13.49
N LYS A 56 -11.46 -9.50 -14.42
CA LYS A 56 -10.59 -10.67 -14.21
C LYS A 56 -9.16 -10.26 -13.85
N ILE A 57 -8.60 -9.30 -14.59
CA ILE A 57 -7.23 -8.81 -14.36
C ILE A 57 -7.18 -8.03 -13.04
N GLN A 58 -8.21 -7.23 -12.75
CA GLN A 58 -8.27 -6.52 -11.47
C GLN A 58 -8.26 -7.51 -10.29
N GLN A 59 -9.05 -8.59 -10.36
CA GLN A 59 -9.10 -9.62 -9.31
C GLN A 59 -7.77 -10.37 -9.14
N GLU A 60 -7.11 -10.70 -10.24
CA GLU A 60 -5.78 -11.33 -10.20
C GLU A 60 -4.76 -10.43 -9.50
N ILE A 61 -4.74 -9.13 -9.84
CA ILE A 61 -3.87 -8.16 -9.17
C ILE A 61 -4.22 -8.04 -7.68
N SER A 62 -5.50 -7.98 -7.31
CA SER A 62 -5.92 -7.91 -5.91
C SER A 62 -5.46 -9.12 -5.11
N SER A 63 -5.57 -10.33 -5.68
CA SER A 63 -5.10 -11.56 -5.03
C SER A 63 -3.58 -11.54 -4.81
N LEU A 64 -2.81 -11.07 -5.79
CA LEU A 64 -1.36 -10.91 -5.65
C LEU A 64 -0.98 -9.89 -4.58
N ILE A 65 -1.73 -8.78 -4.48
CA ILE A 65 -1.54 -7.77 -3.44
C ILE A 65 -1.76 -8.39 -2.05
N GLU A 66 -2.87 -9.09 -1.86
CA GLU A 66 -3.19 -9.77 -0.59
C GLU A 66 -2.09 -10.75 -0.19
N GLN A 67 -1.68 -11.65 -1.10
CA GLN A 67 -0.59 -12.60 -0.86
C GLN A 67 0.74 -11.92 -0.50
N SER A 68 1.07 -10.82 -1.17
CA SER A 68 2.26 -10.04 -0.87
C SER A 68 2.21 -9.45 0.55
N HIS A 69 1.04 -8.93 0.96
CA HIS A 69 0.85 -8.40 2.31
C HIS A 69 0.94 -9.48 3.39
N GLU A 70 0.30 -10.62 3.19
CA GLU A 70 0.37 -11.77 4.09
C GLU A 70 1.82 -12.26 4.25
N THR A 71 2.52 -12.45 3.14
CA THR A 71 3.92 -12.91 3.16
C THR A 71 4.83 -11.91 3.89
N LYS A 72 4.62 -10.61 3.66
CA LYS A 72 5.37 -9.55 4.34
C LYS A 72 5.09 -9.52 5.84
N GLN A 73 3.84 -9.70 6.24
CA GLN A 73 3.47 -9.79 7.65
C GLN A 73 4.13 -11.00 8.30
N ARG A 74 4.08 -12.16 7.64
CA ARG A 74 4.71 -13.39 8.15
C ARG A 74 6.22 -13.25 8.32
N ALA A 75 6.90 -12.63 7.36
CA ALA A 75 8.32 -12.34 7.46
C ALA A 75 8.64 -11.43 8.66
N ARG A 76 7.80 -10.43 8.93
CA ARG A 76 7.96 -9.53 10.08
C ARG A 76 7.78 -10.27 11.41
N GLU A 77 6.78 -11.14 11.52
CA GLU A 77 6.55 -11.96 12.72
C GLU A 77 7.76 -12.86 13.02
N LEU A 78 8.28 -13.54 12.00
CA LEU A 78 9.46 -14.40 12.13
C LEU A 78 10.71 -13.60 12.54
N TRP A 79 10.86 -12.38 11.99
CA TRP A 79 11.96 -11.50 12.34
C TRP A 79 11.90 -11.05 13.81
N GLU A 80 10.73 -10.64 14.31
CA GLU A 80 10.54 -10.27 15.71
C GLU A 80 10.75 -11.46 16.65
N GLU A 81 10.30 -12.66 16.26
CA GLU A 81 10.53 -13.88 17.04
C GLU A 81 12.02 -14.21 17.15
N ALA A 82 12.76 -14.15 16.03
CA ALA A 82 14.19 -14.39 16.00
C ALA A 82 14.94 -13.36 16.85
N LYS A 83 14.59 -12.08 16.72
CA LYS A 83 15.15 -10.99 17.53
C LYS A 83 14.93 -11.24 19.02
N ARG A 84 13.70 -11.57 19.43
CA ARG A 84 13.37 -11.86 20.84
C ARG A 84 14.13 -13.07 21.38
N LYS A 85 14.35 -14.10 20.56
CA LYS A 85 15.16 -15.27 20.96
C LYS A 85 16.61 -14.88 21.23
N VAL A 86 17.20 -14.05 20.38
CA VAL A 86 18.57 -13.54 20.55
C VAL A 86 18.69 -12.68 21.80
N GLU A 87 17.77 -11.74 22.02
CA GLU A 87 17.75 -10.87 23.21
C GLU A 87 17.70 -11.69 24.50
N LYS A 88 16.83 -12.70 24.56
CA LYS A 88 16.73 -13.61 25.72
C LYS A 88 17.99 -14.43 25.94
N ALA A 89 18.64 -14.91 24.87
CA ALA A 89 19.87 -15.67 24.98
C ALA A 89 20.99 -14.81 25.59
N ILE A 90 21.12 -13.56 25.15
CA ILE A 90 22.09 -12.59 25.67
C ILE A 90 21.79 -12.27 27.15
N GLU A 91 20.52 -11.98 27.50
CA GLU A 91 20.13 -11.67 28.87
C GLU A 91 20.42 -12.82 29.84
N ASN A 92 20.17 -14.07 29.42
CA ASN A 92 20.46 -15.25 30.21
C ASN A 92 21.96 -15.49 30.40
N GLU A 93 22.79 -15.15 29.40
CA GLU A 93 24.25 -15.27 29.52
C GLU A 93 24.84 -14.21 30.44
N ILE A 94 24.32 -12.97 30.42
CA ILE A 94 24.77 -11.88 31.31
C ILE A 94 24.36 -12.11 32.77
N ARG A 95 23.24 -12.79 33.01
CA ARG A 95 22.75 -13.14 34.36
C ARG A 95 23.47 -14.33 34.99
N LYS A 96 24.31 -15.03 34.23
CA LYS A 96 25.04 -16.21 34.65
C LYS A 96 26.41 -15.82 35.19
#